data_AF-A0A7R8ZUE4-F1
#
_entry.id   AF-A0A7R8ZUE4-F1
#
_cell.length_a   1.000
_cell.length_b   1.000
_cell.length_c   1.000
_cell.angle_alpha   90.00
_cell.angle_beta   90.00
_cell.angle_gamma   90.00
#
_symmetry.space_group_name_H-M   'P 1'
#
loop_
_entity.id
_entity.type
_entity.pdbx_description
1 polymer ?
#
loop_
_entity_poly.entity_id
_entity_poly.type
_entity_poly.pdbx_seq_one_letter_code
_entity_poly.pdbx_strand_id
1 'polypeptide(L)'
;MSKENESTPSEDDLIEEALAMLDQEDEREREQQHKAEGKDEQPQSQDEQLDLASPTLEALESHRRPAQKTACEQCPHSVWFSSPTEVKCYCRVMYL
;
A
#
# COMPACT_ATOMS: atom_id res chain seq x y z
N MET A 1 -19.86 -62.83 11.01
CA MET A 1 -19.06 -62.46 9.82
C MET A 1 -19.46 -61.06 9.40
N SER A 2 -18.56 -60.10 9.59
CA SER A 2 -18.65 -58.72 9.08
C SER A 2 -18.59 -58.71 7.54
N LYS A 3 -19.23 -57.72 6.90
CA LYS A 3 -18.75 -56.97 5.72
C LYS A 3 -19.83 -55.94 5.33
N GLU A 4 -19.64 -54.69 5.77
CA GLU A 4 -19.26 -53.53 4.94
C GLU A 4 -20.50 -52.72 4.54
N ASN A 5 -20.91 -51.82 5.45
CA ASN A 5 -21.84 -50.75 5.16
C ASN A 5 -21.06 -49.72 4.33
N GLU A 6 -21.37 -49.66 3.04
CA GLU A 6 -20.76 -48.78 2.04
C GLU A 6 -21.09 -47.33 2.40
N SER A 7 -20.24 -46.74 3.22
CA SER A 7 -20.33 -45.33 3.60
C SER A 7 -19.69 -44.51 2.48
N THR A 8 -20.44 -44.29 1.39
CA THR A 8 -20.10 -43.22 0.46
C THR A 8 -20.22 -41.90 1.21
N PRO A 9 -19.19 -41.03 1.22
CA PRO A 9 -19.29 -39.73 1.87
C PRO A 9 -20.47 -38.96 1.26
N SER A 10 -21.32 -38.39 2.11
CA SER A 10 -22.45 -37.57 1.65
C SER A 10 -21.91 -36.35 0.91
N GLU A 11 -22.73 -35.77 0.03
CA GLU A 11 -22.39 -34.50 -0.63
C GLU A 11 -22.08 -33.42 0.42
N ASP A 12 -22.77 -33.45 1.56
CA ASP A 12 -22.51 -32.57 2.70
C ASP A 12 -21.12 -32.76 3.31
N ASP A 13 -20.64 -34.01 3.44
CA ASP A 13 -19.30 -34.31 3.98
C ASP A 13 -18.20 -33.79 3.03
N LEU A 14 -18.42 -33.92 1.72
CA LEU A 14 -17.49 -33.42 0.70
C LEU A 14 -17.44 -31.89 0.67
N ILE A 15 -18.56 -31.23 0.93
CA ILE A 15 -18.64 -29.76 1.01
C ILE A 15 -17.95 -29.26 2.29
N GLU A 16 -18.17 -29.93 3.43
CA GLU A 16 -17.51 -29.58 4.69
C GLU A 16 -16.00 -29.77 4.61
N GLU A 17 -15.52 -30.84 3.98
CA GLU A 17 -14.10 -31.07 3.74
C GLU A 17 -13.49 -29.99 2.83
N ALA A 18 -14.18 -29.59 1.75
CA ALA A 18 -13.71 -28.53 0.85
C ALA A 18 -13.66 -27.15 1.54
N LEU A 19 -14.64 -26.82 2.38
CA LEU A 19 -14.62 -25.58 3.17
C LEU A 19 -13.48 -25.58 4.19
N ALA A 20 -13.23 -26.71 4.85
CA ALA A 20 -12.13 -26.86 5.80
C ALA A 20 -10.75 -26.72 5.13
N MET A 21 -10.60 -27.11 3.86
CA MET A 21 -9.36 -26.90 3.11
C MET A 21 -9.12 -25.42 2.77
N LEU A 22 -10.17 -24.68 2.37
CA LEU A 22 -10.06 -23.25 2.04
C LEU A 22 -9.71 -22.40 3.27
N ASP A 23 -10.31 -22.68 4.43
CA ASP A 23 -9.96 -21.99 5.69
C ASP A 23 -8.49 -22.26 6.09
N GLN A 24 -8.00 -23.48 5.84
CA GLN A 24 -6.60 -23.84 6.08
C GLN A 24 -5.64 -23.18 5.10
N GLU A 25 -6.07 -22.91 3.87
CA GLU A 25 -5.30 -22.15 2.88
C GLU A 25 -5.21 -20.67 3.29
N ASP A 26 -6.31 -20.03 3.73
CA ASP A 26 -6.29 -18.63 4.22
C ASP A 26 -5.36 -18.47 5.43
N GLU A 27 -5.39 -19.40 6.38
CA GLU A 27 -4.49 -19.42 7.54
C GLU A 27 -3.02 -19.58 7.11
N ARG A 28 -2.72 -20.48 6.17
CA ARG A 28 -1.35 -20.67 5.63
C ARG A 28 -0.88 -19.48 4.82
N GLU A 29 -1.75 -18.81 4.07
CA GLU A 29 -1.46 -17.59 3.34
C GLU A 29 -1.20 -16.42 4.30
N ARG A 30 -2.00 -16.28 5.36
CA ARG A 30 -1.75 -15.31 6.45
C ARG A 30 -0.45 -15.57 7.18
N GLU A 31 -0.14 -16.83 7.50
CA GLU A 31 1.14 -17.20 8.14
C GLU A 31 2.34 -16.98 7.22
N GLN A 32 2.21 -17.22 5.91
CA GLN A 32 3.25 -16.94 4.92
C GLN A 32 3.45 -15.44 4.68
N GLN A 33 2.37 -14.64 4.69
CA GLN A 33 2.45 -13.17 4.67
C GLN A 33 3.16 -12.65 5.92
N HIS A 34 2.79 -13.12 7.12
CA HIS A 34 3.43 -12.71 8.38
C HIS A 34 4.90 -13.14 8.51
N LYS A 35 5.33 -14.23 7.86
CA LYS A 35 6.73 -14.70 7.92
C LYS A 35 7.64 -14.02 6.88
N ALA A 36 7.07 -13.37 5.87
CA ALA A 36 7.78 -12.48 4.95
C ALA A 36 7.74 -10.99 5.39
N GLU A 37 6.80 -10.61 6.25
CA GLU A 37 6.75 -9.29 6.91
C GLU A 37 7.46 -9.29 8.28
N GLY A 38 8.70 -9.75 8.27
CA GLY A 38 9.72 -9.33 9.25
C GLY A 38 10.47 -8.09 8.76
N LYS A 39 9.82 -7.25 7.95
CA LYS A 39 10.43 -6.08 7.31
C LYS A 39 9.40 -4.99 7.11
N ASP A 40 8.91 -4.48 8.24
CA ASP A 40 8.46 -3.10 8.42
C ASP A 40 7.72 -2.48 7.22
N GLU A 41 6.53 -2.98 6.90
CA GLU A 41 5.51 -2.15 6.25
C GLU A 41 4.66 -1.49 7.34
N GLN A 42 5.35 -0.76 8.23
CA GLN A 42 4.77 0.46 8.75
C GLN A 42 4.39 1.29 7.51
N PRO A 43 3.25 2.00 7.46
CA PRO A 43 3.10 3.07 6.49
C PRO A 43 4.29 3.97 6.75
N GLN A 44 5.28 3.91 5.87
CA GLN A 44 6.46 4.73 5.90
C GLN A 44 5.98 6.15 5.62
N SER A 45 5.39 6.80 6.64
CA SER A 45 5.68 8.17 6.95
C SER A 45 7.19 8.20 7.23
N GLN A 46 7.97 8.13 6.15
CA GLN A 46 9.34 8.61 6.11
C GLN A 46 9.24 10.12 6.35
N ASP A 47 8.97 10.48 7.61
CA ASP A 47 9.50 11.64 8.29
C ASP A 47 10.99 11.35 8.58
N GLU A 48 11.70 10.78 7.60
CA GLU A 48 13.12 11.04 7.51
C GLU A 48 13.16 12.51 7.13
N GLN A 49 13.71 13.28 8.05
CA GLN A 49 14.07 14.67 7.93
C GLN A 49 15.17 14.82 6.86
N LEU A 50 14.86 14.35 5.66
CA LEU A 50 15.52 14.66 4.41
C LEU A 50 15.37 16.16 4.25
N ASP A 51 16.42 16.86 3.83
CA ASP A 51 16.35 18.26 3.44
C ASP A 51 15.04 18.48 2.67
N LEU A 52 14.05 19.14 3.30
CA LEU A 52 12.64 19.09 2.90
C LEU A 52 12.38 19.78 1.55
N ALA A 53 13.42 20.12 0.78
CA ALA A 53 13.29 20.68 -0.54
C ALA A 53 12.52 19.71 -1.46
N SER A 54 11.41 20.20 -2.02
CA SER A 54 10.62 19.43 -2.98
C SER A 54 11.50 18.90 -4.13
N PRO A 55 11.53 17.58 -4.39
CA PRO A 55 12.35 17.00 -5.47
C PRO A 55 11.92 17.52 -6.85
N THR A 56 10.66 17.94 -7.01
CA THR A 56 10.21 18.58 -8.24
C THR A 56 10.89 19.91 -8.47
N LEU A 57 11.09 20.72 -7.44
CA LEU A 57 11.79 22.01 -7.55
C LEU A 57 13.28 21.83 -7.81
N GLU A 58 13.89 20.79 -7.25
CA GLU A 58 15.28 20.40 -7.54
C GLU A 58 15.47 20.13 -9.04
N ALA A 59 14.57 19.34 -9.63
CA ALA A 59 14.60 18.96 -11.05
C ALA A 59 14.21 20.09 -12.03
N LEU A 60 13.57 21.15 -11.54
CA LEU A 60 13.16 22.32 -12.33
C LEU A 60 14.31 23.33 -12.46
N GLU A 61 14.54 23.78 -13.69
CA GLU A 61 15.42 24.91 -13.99
C GLU A 61 14.98 26.16 -13.22
N SER A 62 15.95 26.97 -12.76
CA SER A 62 15.68 28.14 -11.91
C SER A 62 14.64 29.11 -12.46
N HIS A 63 14.53 29.25 -13.79
CA HIS A 63 13.56 30.12 -14.45
C HIS A 63 12.11 29.58 -14.44
N ARG A 64 11.95 28.27 -14.25
CA ARG A 64 10.66 27.58 -14.18
C ARG A 64 10.19 27.33 -12.77
N ARG A 65 11.03 27.60 -11.78
CA ARG A 65 10.63 27.53 -10.37
C ARG A 65 9.57 28.60 -10.09
N PRO A 66 8.68 28.36 -9.11
CA PRO A 66 7.72 29.36 -8.69
C PRO A 66 8.44 30.67 -8.33
N ALA A 67 7.95 31.80 -8.85
CA ALA A 67 8.53 33.11 -8.60
C ALA A 67 8.33 33.59 -7.15
N GLN A 68 7.31 33.05 -6.47
CA GLN A 68 6.99 33.35 -5.09
C GLN A 68 7.32 32.15 -4.21
N LYS A 69 7.71 32.40 -2.96
CA LYS A 69 7.87 31.33 -1.99
C LYS A 69 6.54 30.65 -1.72
N THR A 70 6.53 29.33 -1.73
CA THR A 70 5.30 28.55 -1.48
C THR A 70 5.51 27.56 -0.33
N ALA A 71 4.45 27.29 0.43
CA ALA A 71 4.49 26.26 1.49
C ALA A 71 4.84 24.86 0.94
N CYS A 72 4.60 24.64 -0.35
CA CYS A 72 4.94 23.41 -1.05
C CYS A 72 6.44 23.17 -1.24
N GLU A 73 7.30 24.16 -0.99
CA GLU A 73 8.75 23.97 -1.05
C GLU A 73 9.26 23.01 0.03
N GLN A 74 8.55 22.94 1.17
CA GLN A 74 8.87 22.07 2.31
C GLN A 74 7.75 21.10 2.71
N CYS A 75 6.63 21.08 1.98
CA CYS A 75 5.50 20.23 2.34
C CYS A 75 5.67 18.81 1.75
N PRO A 76 5.75 17.75 2.58
CA PRO A 76 5.80 16.35 2.11
C PRO A 76 4.47 15.88 1.50
N HIS A 77 3.42 16.70 1.66
CA HIS A 77 2.12 16.49 1.05
C HIS A 77 1.88 17.38 -0.17
N SER A 78 2.91 18.06 -0.69
CA SER A 78 2.79 18.83 -1.93
C SER A 78 2.77 17.93 -3.16
N VAL A 79 1.95 18.30 -4.13
CA VAL A 79 1.91 17.73 -5.47
C VAL A 79 2.12 18.86 -6.45
N TRP A 80 3.08 18.70 -7.35
CA TRP A 80 3.48 19.73 -8.31
C TRP A 80 3.00 19.39 -9.72
N PHE A 81 2.47 20.39 -10.41
CA PHE A 81 2.10 20.33 -11.83
C PHE A 81 2.93 21.34 -12.61
N SER A 82 3.74 20.86 -13.55
CA SER A 82 4.59 21.69 -14.40
C SER A 82 4.01 21.73 -15.82
N SER A 83 3.77 22.94 -16.31
CA SER A 83 3.46 23.24 -17.71
C SER A 83 4.57 24.11 -18.31
N PRO A 84 4.65 24.28 -19.64
CA PRO A 84 5.67 25.13 -20.26
C PRO A 84 5.64 26.59 -19.80
N THR A 85 4.47 27.09 -19.37
CA THR A 85 4.25 28.49 -18.99
C THR A 85 4.21 28.72 -17.48
N GLU A 86 3.89 27.71 -16.70
CA GLU A 86 3.68 27.86 -15.25
C GLU A 86 3.87 26.54 -14.49
N VAL A 87 4.31 26.65 -13.24
CA VAL A 87 4.37 25.55 -12.26
C VAL A 87 3.43 25.87 -11.09
N LYS A 88 2.56 24.92 -10.76
CA LYS A 88 1.57 25.04 -9.67
C LYS A 88 1.78 23.93 -8.64
N CYS A 89 1.45 24.19 -7.38
CA CYS A 89 1.38 23.16 -6.35
C CYS A 89 -0.01 23.06 -5.73
N TYR A 90 -0.30 21.88 -5.20
CA TYR A 90 -1.50 21.57 -4.45
C TYR A 90 -1.14 20.72 -3.23
N CYS A 91 -1.79 20.92 -2.09
CA CYS A 91 -1.62 20.08 -0.92
C CYS A 91 -2.64 18.93 -0.95
N ARG A 92 -2.18 17.68 -0.87
CA ARG A 92 -3.07 16.50 -0.85
C ARG A 92 -3.77 16.30 0.50
N VAL A 93 -3.29 16.95 1.57
CA VAL A 93 -3.89 16.92 2.90
C VAL A 93 -4.20 18.36 3.31
N MET A 94 -5.47 18.65 3.61
CA MET A 94 -5.86 19.86 4.33
C MET A 94 -6.03 19.49 5.81
N TYR A 95 -5.21 20.05 6.67
CA TYR A 95 -5.48 20.03 8.12
C TYR A 95 -6.41 21.23 8.41
N LEU A 96 -7.64 20.94 8.84
CA LEU A 96 -8.63 21.91 9.33
C LEU A 96 -8.40 22.21 10.81
#